data_AF-A0A8T2K813-F1
#
_entry.id   AF-A0A8T2K813-F1
#
_cell.length_a   1.000
_cell.length_b   1.000
_cell.length_c   1.000
_cell.angle_alpha   90.00
_cell.angle_beta   90.00
_cell.angle_gamma   90.00
#
_symmetry.space_group_name_H-M   'P 1'
#
loop_
_entity.id
_entity.type
_entity.pdbx_description
1 polymer ?
#
loop_
_entity_poly.entity_id
_entity_poly.type
_entity_poly.pdbx_seq_one_letter_code
_entity_poly.pdbx_strand_id
1 'polypeptide(L)'
;MATDKVTVKPARPKKEPQPLIIPKNATDEQRLKLERLMKNPDKLALIPERPKEWTPRSAPEFVRDVMGSSAGAGSGEFHVYRHLRRREYQRQEFLDTIAHKQNLDDDFQRKLKENKRLEEEKTAKRRLKRQKLKEKKKMSKKSKKEEKSENNEKPADPENSELSGKSDTDEE
;
A
#
# COMPACT_ATOMS: atom_id res chain seq x y z
N MET A 1 -35.36 40.58 8.51
CA MET A 1 -35.09 40.62 7.06
C MET A 1 -33.61 40.35 6.87
N ALA A 2 -33.23 39.15 6.42
CA ALA A 2 -31.83 38.81 6.18
C ALA A 2 -31.44 39.30 4.78
N THR A 3 -30.42 40.15 4.68
CA THR A 3 -29.90 40.66 3.42
C THR A 3 -28.98 39.60 2.79
N ASP A 4 -29.45 38.93 1.76
CA ASP A 4 -28.65 38.01 0.95
C ASP A 4 -27.55 38.79 0.21
N LYS A 5 -26.31 38.65 0.67
CA LYS A 5 -25.13 39.15 -0.06
C LYS A 5 -24.91 38.25 -1.28
N VAL A 6 -25.39 38.70 -2.43
CA VAL A 6 -25.08 38.10 -3.74
C VAL A 6 -23.57 38.25 -4.00
N THR A 7 -22.79 37.20 -3.74
CA THR A 7 -21.38 37.14 -4.13
C THR A 7 -21.29 36.97 -5.64
N VAL A 8 -21.09 38.08 -6.36
CA VAL A 8 -20.81 38.06 -7.79
C VAL A 8 -19.46 37.36 -8.01
N LYS A 9 -19.49 36.19 -8.66
CA LYS A 9 -18.25 35.46 -9.02
C LYS A 9 -17.44 36.35 -9.97
N PRO A 10 -16.13 36.57 -9.72
CA PRO A 10 -15.31 37.39 -10.60
C PRO A 10 -15.26 36.77 -12.00
N ALA A 11 -15.29 37.62 -13.03
CA ALA A 11 -15.21 37.20 -14.42
C ALA A 11 -13.93 36.39 -14.65
N ARG A 12 -14.05 35.22 -15.30
CA ARG A 12 -12.89 34.36 -15.58
C ARG A 12 -11.92 35.12 -16.50
N PRO A 13 -10.62 35.17 -16.20
CA PRO A 13 -9.64 35.79 -17.09
C PRO A 13 -9.68 35.08 -18.45
N LYS A 14 -9.68 35.86 -19.54
CA LYS A 14 -9.69 35.35 -20.91
C LYS A 14 -8.43 34.51 -21.13
N LYS A 15 -8.58 33.24 -21.51
CA LYS A 15 -7.43 32.38 -21.86
C LYS A 15 -6.86 32.84 -23.19
N GLU A 16 -5.58 33.21 -23.20
CA GLU A 16 -4.84 33.47 -24.43
C GLU A 16 -4.82 32.22 -25.32
N PRO A 17 -4.97 32.35 -26.64
CA PRO A 17 -4.92 31.23 -27.56
C PRO A 17 -3.52 30.61 -27.55
N GLN A 18 -3.43 29.34 -27.15
CA GLN A 18 -2.16 28.61 -27.09
C GLN A 18 -2.00 27.78 -28.37
N PRO A 19 -0.81 27.77 -29.00
CA PRO A 19 -0.55 26.92 -30.14
C PRO A 19 -0.66 25.44 -29.74
N LEU A 20 -1.28 24.62 -30.59
CA LEU A 20 -1.32 23.17 -30.40
C LEU A 20 0.08 22.59 -30.66
N ILE A 21 0.81 22.32 -29.58
CA ILE A 21 2.09 21.61 -29.63
C ILE A 21 1.81 20.13 -29.43
N ILE A 22 2.10 19.32 -30.46
CA ILE A 22 2.02 17.87 -30.37
C ILE A 22 3.33 17.37 -29.73
N PRO A 23 3.29 16.74 -28.56
CA PRO A 23 4.48 16.21 -27.91
C PRO A 23 5.06 15.06 -28.73
N LYS A 24 6.39 15.03 -28.88
CA LYS A 24 7.11 13.96 -29.59
C LYS A 24 7.69 12.94 -28.60
N ASN A 25 8.15 13.41 -27.45
CA ASN A 25 8.73 12.60 -26.38
C ASN A 25 7.92 12.69 -25.08
N ALA A 26 8.08 11.70 -24.19
CA ALA A 26 7.46 11.69 -22.85
C ALA A 26 7.86 12.91 -22.00
N THR A 27 9.08 13.42 -22.19
CA THR A 27 9.57 14.66 -21.57
C THR A 27 8.78 15.88 -22.04
N ASP A 28 8.42 15.94 -23.33
CA ASP A 28 7.63 17.05 -23.89
C ASP A 28 6.21 17.05 -23.32
N GLU A 29 5.61 15.87 -23.13
CA GLU A 29 4.30 15.76 -22.48
C GLU A 29 4.31 16.28 -21.04
N GLN A 30 5.35 15.92 -20.28
CA GLN A 30 5.53 16.37 -18.91
C GLN A 30 5.77 17.88 -18.87
N ARG A 31 6.61 18.40 -19.75
CA ARG A 31 6.86 19.84 -19.91
C ARG A 31 5.56 20.60 -20.17
N LEU A 32 4.73 20.15 -21.11
CA LEU A 32 3.44 20.80 -21.41
C LEU A 32 2.46 20.76 -20.23
N LYS A 33 2.41 19.66 -19.47
CA LYS A 33 1.60 19.54 -18.24
C LYS A 33 2.11 20.47 -17.15
N LEU A 34 3.42 20.57 -17.00
CA LEU A 34 4.09 21.43 -16.03
C LEU A 34 3.88 22.92 -16.37
N GLU A 35 4.09 23.32 -17.63
CA GLU A 35 3.79 24.68 -18.10
C GLU A 35 2.31 25.04 -17.86
N ARG A 36 1.38 24.10 -18.06
CA ARG A 36 -0.04 24.30 -17.75
C ARG A 36 -0.30 24.52 -16.26
N LEU A 37 0.43 23.83 -15.38
CA LEU A 37 0.27 23.96 -13.93
C LEU A 37 0.91 25.28 -13.42
N MET A 38 2.10 25.63 -13.92
CA MET A 38 2.80 26.87 -13.58
C MET A 38 2.12 28.14 -14.08
N LYS A 39 1.21 28.06 -15.06
CA LYS A 39 0.37 29.21 -15.48
C LYS A 39 -0.49 29.77 -14.35
N ASN A 40 -0.83 28.97 -13.33
CA ASN A 40 -1.58 29.42 -12.16
C ASN A 40 -0.97 28.78 -10.90
N PRO A 41 0.12 29.35 -10.35
CA PRO A 41 0.82 28.77 -9.20
C PRO A 41 -0.03 28.78 -7.91
N ASP A 42 -0.96 29.74 -7.78
CA ASP A 42 -1.83 29.87 -6.61
C ASP A 42 -2.95 28.80 -6.58
N LYS A 43 -3.21 28.13 -7.70
CA LYS A 43 -4.25 27.11 -7.79
C LYS A 43 -3.70 25.77 -7.33
N LEU A 44 -4.23 25.25 -6.22
CA LEU A 44 -3.91 23.90 -5.73
C LEU A 44 -4.11 22.85 -6.83
N ALA A 45 -3.12 22.00 -7.01
CA ALA A 45 -3.19 20.87 -7.94
C ALA A 45 -4.21 19.84 -7.42
N LEU A 46 -5.14 19.42 -8.30
CA LEU A 46 -6.08 18.36 -7.96
C LEU A 46 -5.34 17.00 -8.04
N ILE A 47 -4.94 16.49 -6.88
CA ILE A 47 -4.47 15.11 -6.76
C ILE A 47 -5.72 14.22 -6.69
N PRO A 48 -5.94 13.30 -7.65
CA PRO A 48 -7.10 12.43 -7.60
C PRO A 48 -7.04 11.55 -6.34
N GLU A 49 -8.14 11.53 -5.60
CA GLU A 49 -8.34 10.52 -4.56
C GLU A 49 -8.56 9.15 -5.20
N ARG A 50 -8.38 8.09 -4.41
CA ARG A 50 -8.60 6.72 -4.88
C ARG A 50 -10.02 6.60 -5.45
N PRO A 51 -10.18 6.00 -6.64
CA PRO A 51 -11.51 5.86 -7.23
C PRO A 51 -12.40 5.05 -6.29
N LYS A 52 -13.57 5.58 -5.97
CA LYS A 52 -14.55 4.87 -5.15
C LYS A 52 -15.03 3.63 -5.91
N GLU A 53 -14.92 2.46 -5.28
CA GLU A 53 -15.47 1.23 -5.83
C GLU A 53 -16.98 1.37 -6.01
N TRP A 54 -17.52 0.83 -7.11
CA TRP A 54 -18.95 0.86 -7.35
C TRP A 54 -19.66 0.02 -6.28
N THR A 55 -20.66 0.60 -5.62
CA THR A 55 -21.47 -0.10 -4.60
C THR A 55 -22.94 -0.05 -5.01
N PRO A 56 -23.71 -1.13 -4.83
CA PRO A 56 -25.14 -1.11 -5.08
C PRO A 56 -25.80 -0.03 -4.20
N ARG A 57 -26.77 0.67 -4.78
CA ARG A 57 -27.51 1.72 -4.07
C ARG A 57 -28.30 1.06 -2.93
N SER A 58 -28.28 1.66 -1.75
CA SER A 58 -29.12 1.22 -0.64
C SER A 58 -30.59 1.26 -1.04
N ALA A 59 -31.37 0.30 -0.53
CA ALA A 59 -32.81 0.31 -0.73
C ALA A 59 -33.40 1.59 -0.14
N PRO A 60 -34.36 2.25 -0.82
CA PRO A 60 -35.12 3.34 -0.22
C PRO A 60 -35.85 2.86 1.03
N GLU A 61 -35.84 3.68 2.08
CA GLU A 61 -36.48 3.35 3.36
C GLU A 61 -38.01 3.23 3.22
N PHE A 62 -38.63 4.17 2.49
CA PHE A 62 -40.07 4.18 2.25
C PHE A 62 -40.37 4.26 0.76
N VAL A 63 -41.22 3.34 0.31
CA VAL A 63 -41.85 3.39 -1.02
C VAL A 63 -43.22 4.04 -0.83
N ARG A 64 -43.46 5.17 -1.48
CA ARG A 64 -44.66 6.01 -1.25
C ARG A 64 -45.80 5.66 -2.20
N ASP A 65 -45.48 5.03 -3.32
CA ASP A 65 -46.31 4.71 -4.46
C ASP A 65 -46.80 3.25 -4.45
N VAL A 66 -46.87 2.63 -3.26
CA VAL A 66 -47.38 1.26 -3.11
C VAL A 66 -48.89 1.24 -3.31
N MET A 67 -49.33 0.55 -4.35
CA MET A 67 -50.76 0.28 -4.59
C MET A 67 -51.27 -0.84 -3.66
N GLY A 68 -52.57 -0.85 -3.36
CA GLY A 68 -53.17 -1.82 -2.43
C GLY A 68 -52.93 -3.29 -2.80
N SER A 69 -52.86 -4.17 -1.80
CA SER A 69 -52.43 -5.57 -1.98
C SER A 69 -53.34 -6.42 -2.88
N SER A 70 -54.61 -6.06 -3.01
CA SER A 70 -55.59 -6.72 -3.88
C SER A 70 -55.77 -6.01 -5.23
N ALA A 71 -55.02 -4.93 -5.49
CA ALA A 71 -55.12 -4.22 -6.75
C ALA A 71 -54.56 -5.05 -7.92
N GLY A 72 -55.15 -4.90 -9.10
CA GLY A 72 -54.70 -5.61 -10.32
C GLY A 72 -53.36 -5.10 -10.85
N ALA A 73 -52.80 -5.80 -11.83
CA ALA A 73 -51.56 -5.41 -12.49
C ALA A 73 -51.76 -4.11 -13.30
N GLY A 74 -51.09 -3.03 -12.87
CA GLY A 74 -51.07 -1.76 -13.61
C GLY A 74 -50.12 -1.79 -14.82
N SER A 75 -50.29 -0.84 -15.74
CA SER A 75 -49.43 -0.73 -16.94
C SER A 75 -47.95 -0.45 -16.61
N GLY A 76 -47.66 0.17 -15.47
CA GLY A 76 -46.31 0.48 -14.99
C GLY A 76 -45.62 -0.67 -14.23
N GLU A 77 -46.36 -1.69 -13.79
CA GLU A 77 -45.85 -2.73 -12.89
C GLU A 77 -44.71 -3.53 -13.53
N PHE A 78 -44.79 -3.79 -14.84
CA PHE A 78 -43.73 -4.45 -15.59
C PHE A 78 -42.40 -3.68 -15.53
N HIS A 79 -42.44 -2.35 -15.61
CA HIS A 79 -41.24 -1.53 -15.55
C HIS A 79 -40.67 -1.44 -14.13
N VAL A 80 -41.54 -1.41 -13.12
CA VAL A 80 -41.12 -1.50 -11.71
C VAL A 80 -40.36 -2.80 -11.48
N TYR A 81 -40.93 -3.95 -11.86
CA TYR A 81 -40.26 -5.25 -11.75
C TYR A 81 -38.94 -5.31 -12.54
N ARG A 82 -38.91 -4.80 -13.78
CA ARG A 82 -37.68 -4.74 -14.59
C ARG A 82 -36.56 -3.98 -13.89
N HIS A 83 -36.85 -2.82 -13.30
CA HIS A 83 -35.88 -2.03 -12.57
C HIS A 83 -35.45 -2.68 -11.25
N LEU A 84 -36.39 -3.27 -10.52
CA LEU A 84 -36.12 -4.00 -9.28
C LEU A 84 -35.24 -5.22 -9.52
N ARG A 85 -35.58 -6.05 -10.51
CA ARG A 85 -34.81 -7.24 -10.89
C ARG A 85 -33.39 -6.89 -11.31
N ARG A 86 -33.22 -5.85 -12.14
CA ARG A 86 -31.88 -5.37 -12.53
C ARG A 86 -31.08 -4.91 -11.31
N ARG A 87 -31.69 -4.13 -10.42
CA ARG A 87 -31.02 -3.67 -9.19
C ARG A 87 -30.61 -4.84 -8.31
N GLU A 88 -31.47 -5.85 -8.19
CA GLU A 88 -31.21 -7.03 -7.37
C GLU A 88 -30.12 -7.92 -7.95
N TYR A 89 -30.10 -8.18 -9.27
CA TYR A 89 -29.02 -8.91 -9.91
C TYR A 89 -27.68 -8.20 -9.76
N GLN A 90 -27.64 -6.89 -10.00
CA GLN A 90 -26.42 -6.11 -9.77
C GLN A 90 -25.95 -6.17 -8.31
N ARG A 91 -26.87 -6.23 -7.35
CA ARG A 91 -26.55 -6.38 -5.92
C ARG A 91 -26.02 -7.79 -5.62
N GLN A 92 -26.62 -8.83 -6.19
CA GLN A 92 -26.18 -10.22 -6.02
C GLN A 92 -24.80 -10.44 -6.62
N GLU A 93 -24.60 -10.04 -7.88
CA GLU A 93 -23.30 -10.11 -8.56
C GLU A 93 -22.20 -9.36 -7.77
N PHE A 94 -22.52 -8.20 -7.20
CA PHE A 94 -21.59 -7.46 -6.35
C PHE A 94 -21.21 -8.20 -5.07
N LEU A 95 -22.18 -8.82 -4.39
CA LEU A 95 -21.90 -9.60 -3.19
C LEU A 95 -21.08 -10.85 -3.51
N ASP A 96 -21.41 -11.55 -4.59
CA ASP A 96 -20.70 -12.75 -5.01
C ASP A 96 -19.25 -12.43 -5.40
N THR A 97 -19.04 -11.34 -6.15
CA THR A 97 -17.70 -10.89 -6.54
C THR A 97 -16.85 -10.44 -5.34
N ILE A 98 -17.44 -9.74 -4.36
CA ILE A 98 -16.75 -9.37 -3.12
C ILE A 98 -16.40 -10.60 -2.29
N ALA A 99 -17.36 -11.51 -2.08
CA ALA A 99 -17.13 -12.72 -1.32
C ALA A 99 -16.01 -13.56 -1.95
N HIS A 100 -16.04 -13.69 -3.28
CA HIS A 100 -14.99 -14.40 -4.02
C HIS A 100 -13.61 -13.73 -3.85
N LYS A 101 -13.53 -12.41 -4.02
CA LYS A 101 -12.28 -11.64 -3.83
C LYS A 101 -11.74 -11.79 -2.41
N GLN A 102 -12.60 -11.66 -1.39
CA GLN A 102 -12.21 -11.81 0.01
C GLN A 102 -11.66 -13.20 0.31
N ASN A 103 -12.32 -14.25 -0.18
CA ASN A 103 -11.85 -15.62 0.01
C ASN A 103 -10.46 -15.83 -0.62
N LEU A 104 -10.24 -15.32 -1.83
CA LEU A 104 -8.94 -15.39 -2.50
C LEU A 104 -7.85 -14.60 -1.76
N ASP A 105 -8.18 -13.41 -1.29
CA ASP A 105 -7.26 -12.56 -0.52
C ASP A 105 -6.89 -13.23 0.81
N ASP A 106 -7.84 -13.83 1.51
CA ASP A 106 -7.62 -14.55 2.76
C ASP A 106 -6.71 -15.77 2.55
N ASP A 107 -6.98 -16.57 1.52
CA ASP A 107 -6.15 -17.73 1.18
C ASP A 107 -4.72 -17.32 0.77
N PHE A 108 -4.59 -16.22 0.03
CA PHE A 108 -3.30 -15.65 -0.31
C PHE A 108 -2.53 -15.18 0.93
N GLN A 109 -3.20 -14.46 1.85
CA GLN A 109 -2.59 -13.99 3.09
C GLN A 109 -2.19 -15.15 4.00
N ARG A 110 -2.99 -16.21 4.08
CA ARG A 110 -2.65 -17.43 4.82
C ARG A 110 -1.37 -18.05 4.27
N LYS A 111 -1.29 -18.28 2.96
CA LYS A 111 -0.09 -18.83 2.30
C LYS A 111 1.15 -17.96 2.53
N LEU A 112 1.01 -16.63 2.45
CA LEU A 112 2.12 -15.72 2.74
C LEU A 112 2.62 -15.83 4.19
N LYS A 113 1.71 -15.92 5.16
CA LYS A 113 2.06 -16.06 6.59
C LYS A 113 2.73 -17.41 6.85
N GLU A 114 2.24 -18.48 6.25
CA GLU A 114 2.84 -19.82 6.36
C GLU A 114 4.26 -19.84 5.78
N ASN A 115 4.46 -19.30 4.58
CA ASN A 115 5.77 -19.23 3.96
C ASN A 115 6.76 -18.43 4.82
N LYS A 116 6.35 -17.25 5.31
CA LYS A 116 7.17 -16.43 6.22
C LYS A 116 7.54 -17.20 7.49
N ARG A 117 6.58 -17.91 8.10
CA ARG A 117 6.84 -18.73 9.29
C ARG A 117 7.84 -19.85 8.99
N LEU A 118 7.69 -20.56 7.89
CA LEU A 118 8.61 -21.63 7.50
C LEU A 118 10.03 -21.11 7.23
N GLU A 119 10.16 -19.93 6.62
CA GLU A 119 11.43 -19.26 6.41
C GLU A 119 12.06 -18.79 7.73
N GLU A 120 11.27 -18.22 8.64
CA GLU A 120 11.70 -17.82 9.97
C GLU A 120 12.16 -19.03 10.80
N GLU A 121 11.45 -20.16 10.76
CA GLU A 121 11.86 -21.38 11.45
C GLU A 121 13.17 -21.94 10.91
N LYS A 122 13.34 -21.94 9.57
CA LYS A 122 14.60 -22.37 8.92
C LYS A 122 15.76 -21.44 9.29
N THR A 123 15.54 -20.13 9.23
CA THR A 123 16.57 -19.12 9.55
C THR A 123 16.90 -19.11 11.04
N ALA A 124 15.93 -19.27 11.94
CA ALA A 124 16.13 -19.40 13.38
C ALA A 124 16.94 -20.65 13.74
N LYS A 125 16.62 -21.81 13.16
CA LYS A 125 17.41 -23.05 13.33
C LYS A 125 18.87 -22.84 12.90
N ARG A 126 19.11 -22.21 11.75
CA ARG A 126 20.47 -21.87 11.27
C ARG A 126 21.16 -20.84 12.16
N ARG A 127 20.44 -19.83 12.65
CA ARG A 127 20.95 -18.80 13.56
C ARG A 127 21.38 -19.39 14.91
N LEU A 128 20.56 -20.26 15.51
CA LEU A 128 20.87 -20.97 16.75
C LEU A 128 22.12 -21.83 16.61
N LYS A 129 22.28 -22.57 15.50
CA LYS A 129 23.51 -23.33 15.22
C LYS A 129 24.75 -22.42 15.18
N ARG A 130 24.67 -21.27 14.51
CA ARG A 130 25.78 -20.29 14.47
C ARG A 130 26.06 -19.67 15.83
N GLN A 131 25.04 -19.35 16.63
CA GLN A 131 25.21 -18.80 17.97
C GLN A 131 25.92 -19.80 18.90
N LYS A 132 25.48 -21.07 18.93
CA LYS A 132 26.16 -22.13 19.69
C LYS A 132 27.63 -22.28 19.28
N LEU A 133 27.93 -22.21 17.98
CA LEU A 133 29.31 -22.27 17.49
C LEU A 133 30.13 -21.04 17.91
N LYS A 134 29.55 -19.84 17.87
CA LYS A 134 30.18 -18.60 18.35
C LYS A 134 30.45 -18.66 19.86
N GLU A 135 29.51 -19.15 20.65
CA GLU A 135 29.67 -19.33 22.11
C GLU A 135 30.78 -20.32 22.43
N LYS A 136 30.81 -21.50 21.78
CA LYS A 136 31.91 -22.47 21.94
C LYS A 136 33.27 -21.87 21.59
N LYS A 137 33.37 -21.10 20.49
CA LYS A 137 34.61 -20.40 20.11
C LYS A 137 35.01 -19.30 21.10
N LYS A 138 34.05 -18.61 21.73
CA LYS A 138 34.32 -17.62 22.77
C LYS A 138 34.82 -18.30 24.05
N MET A 139 34.18 -19.39 24.48
CA MET A 139 34.59 -20.16 25.65
C MET A 139 36.00 -20.74 25.48
N SER A 140 36.32 -21.33 24.32
CA SER A 140 37.67 -21.86 24.08
C SER A 140 38.76 -20.78 23.97
N LYS A 141 38.42 -19.59 23.50
CA LYS A 141 39.34 -18.44 23.55
C LYS A 141 39.54 -17.93 24.99
N LYS A 142 38.48 -17.95 25.80
CA LYS A 142 38.56 -17.53 27.21
C LYS A 142 39.38 -18.50 28.03
N SER A 143 39.16 -19.82 27.90
CA SER A 143 39.97 -20.84 28.58
C SER A 143 41.45 -20.77 28.17
N LYS A 144 41.76 -20.58 26.88
CA LYS A 144 43.15 -20.37 26.42
C LYS A 144 43.78 -19.07 26.94
N LYS A 145 42.99 -18.04 27.24
CA LYS A 145 43.47 -16.79 27.82
C LYS A 145 43.70 -16.94 29.32
N GLU A 146 42.84 -17.70 30.01
CA GLU A 146 42.98 -18.05 31.43
C GLU A 146 44.19 -18.95 31.68
N GLU A 147 44.42 -19.98 30.85
CA GLU A 147 45.64 -20.81 30.88
C GLU A 147 46.92 -19.98 30.62
N LYS A 148 46.84 -18.96 29.76
CA LYS A 148 47.95 -18.02 29.53
C LYS A 148 48.13 -17.00 30.64
N SER A 149 47.11 -16.69 31.44
CA SER A 149 47.23 -15.80 32.59
C SER A 149 47.69 -16.52 33.86
N GLU A 150 47.33 -17.79 34.06
CA GLU A 150 47.84 -18.60 35.18
C GLU A 150 49.31 -18.96 35.03
N ASN A 151 49.83 -19.01 33.79
CA ASN A 151 51.25 -19.27 33.53
C ASN A 151 52.13 -18.00 33.53
N ASN A 152 51.61 -16.86 34.02
CA ASN A 152 52.28 -15.56 33.96
C ASN A 152 52.35 -14.84 35.32
N GLU A 153 52.57 -15.59 36.41
CA GLU A 153 53.16 -15.06 37.67
C GLU A 153 54.69 -15.16 37.63
N LYS A 154 55.35 -14.50 36.65
CA LYS A 154 56.75 -14.05 36.77
C LYS A 154 56.90 -12.73 35.99
N PRO A 155 57.53 -11.69 36.57
CA PRO A 155 57.50 -10.35 35.99
C PRO A 155 58.54 -10.22 34.87
N ALA A 156 58.15 -9.63 33.74
CA ALA A 156 59.05 -8.86 32.88
C ALA A 156 58.23 -7.99 31.90
N ASP A 157 58.52 -6.70 31.94
CA ASP A 157 57.94 -5.59 31.17
C ASP A 157 58.71 -5.42 29.81
N PRO A 158 58.48 -4.36 29.01
CA PRO A 158 57.79 -4.36 27.71
C PRO A 158 58.74 -4.27 26.49
N GLU A 159 58.27 -4.62 25.27
CA GLU A 159 58.43 -3.80 24.04
C GLU A 159 57.89 -4.49 22.75
N ASN A 160 56.88 -3.82 22.17
CA ASN A 160 56.66 -3.39 20.78
C ASN A 160 57.04 -4.23 19.52
N SER A 161 56.26 -3.98 18.45
CA SER A 161 56.34 -4.43 17.03
C SER A 161 55.74 -5.82 16.74
N GLU A 162 54.80 -6.05 15.81
CA GLU A 162 54.31 -5.27 14.67
C GLU A 162 52.95 -5.84 14.21
N LEU A 163 52.04 -4.94 13.81
CA LEU A 163 50.81 -5.28 13.09
C LEU A 163 51.14 -5.81 11.69
N SER A 164 50.64 -6.99 11.33
CA SER A 164 50.38 -7.32 9.92
C SER A 164 48.88 -7.65 9.73
N GLY A 165 48.13 -6.61 9.39
CA GLY A 165 46.79 -6.75 8.83
C GLY A 165 46.90 -7.32 7.42
N LYS A 166 46.50 -8.58 7.22
CA LYS A 166 46.16 -9.10 5.90
C LYS A 166 44.64 -9.17 5.82
N SER A 167 44.09 -8.18 5.13
CA SER A 167 42.73 -8.19 4.59
C SER A 167 42.62 -9.28 3.52
N ASP A 168 41.67 -10.18 3.66
CA ASP A 168 41.08 -10.87 2.52
C ASP A 168 39.56 -10.69 2.57
N THR A 169 39.13 -9.80 1.69
CA THR A 169 37.80 -9.70 1.08
C THR A 169 37.50 -10.98 0.31
N ASP A 170 36.43 -11.67 0.66
CA ASP A 170 35.79 -12.63 -0.23
C ASP A 170 34.36 -12.14 -0.50
N GLU A 171 34.19 -11.55 -1.69
CA GLU A 171 32.92 -11.51 -2.41
C GLU A 171 32.71 -12.86 -3.10
N GLU A 172 31.64 -13.56 -2.74
CA GLU A 172 30.65 -14.19 -3.64
C GLU A 172 29.43 -14.67 -2.83
#